data_AF-A0A6G9XPY5-F1
#
_entry.id   AF-A0A6G9XPY5-F1
#
_cell.length_a   1.000
_cell.length_b   1.000
_cell.length_c   1.000
_cell.angle_alpha   90.00
_cell.angle_beta   90.00
_cell.angle_gamma   90.00
#
_symmetry.space_group_name_H-M   'P 1'
#
loop_
_entity.id
_entity.type
_entity.pdbx_description
1 polymer ?
#
loop_
_entity_poly.entity_id
_entity_poly.type
_entity_poly.pdbx_seq_one_letter_code
_entity_poly.pdbx_strand_id
1 'polypeptide(L)'
;MCGSLTRVKTPSTALAPDVPGWPDLADVDLLRTLVETERRRRRLDAAMRAAVAEAERRGLAAGTGYRDTAELLTDLLRITTNEARRRIEYAAPQPRPRVRKMWRALAPAS
;
A
#
# COMPACT_ATOMS: atom_id res chain seq x y z
N MET A 1 29.77 -7.21 5.08
CA MET A 1 29.28 -6.76 6.40
C MET A 1 28.24 -5.67 6.14
N CYS A 2 26.95 -5.97 6.28
CA CYS A 2 25.89 -4.95 6.19
C CYS A 2 25.87 -4.17 7.50
N GLY A 3 25.97 -2.85 7.39
CA GLY A 3 26.00 -1.93 8.53
C GLY A 3 24.74 -2.09 9.36
N SER A 4 24.90 -2.50 10.61
CA SER A 4 23.81 -2.56 11.58
C SER A 4 23.40 -1.14 11.92
N LEU A 5 22.47 -0.55 11.16
CA LEU A 5 21.73 0.58 11.71
C LEU A 5 21.13 0.12 13.02
N THR A 6 21.36 0.92 14.06
CA THR A 6 20.66 0.86 15.34
C THR A 6 19.20 0.59 15.03
N ARG A 7 18.74 -0.65 15.29
CA ARG A 7 17.41 -1.15 14.88
C ARG A 7 16.40 -0.04 15.05
N VAL A 8 15.88 0.51 13.96
CA VAL A 8 14.92 1.61 14.01
C VAL A 8 13.73 1.09 14.81
N LYS A 9 13.66 1.46 16.09
CA LYS A 9 12.52 1.15 16.95
C LYS A 9 11.40 2.06 16.47
N THR A 10 10.56 1.55 15.57
CA THR A 10 9.28 2.16 15.23
C THR A 10 8.27 1.70 16.28
N PRO A 11 7.96 2.50 17.32
CA PRO A 11 6.88 2.15 18.23
C PRO A 11 5.57 2.07 17.44
N SER A 12 4.79 1.01 17.68
CA SER A 12 3.47 0.87 17.08
C SER A 12 2.52 1.86 17.75
N THR A 13 2.25 3.00 17.10
CA THR A 13 1.31 4.02 17.59
C THR A 13 -0.15 3.70 17.23
N ALA A 14 -0.44 2.50 16.71
CA ALA A 14 -1.79 2.13 16.31
C ALA A 14 -2.66 1.85 17.55
N LEU A 15 -3.55 2.77 17.89
CA LEU A 15 -4.68 2.51 18.78
C LEU A 15 -5.46 1.31 18.22
N ALA A 16 -5.67 0.28 19.05
CA ALA A 16 -6.47 -0.87 18.68
C ALA A 16 -7.88 -0.39 18.27
N PRO A 17 -8.44 -0.86 17.14
CA PRO A 17 -9.80 -0.51 16.79
C PRO A 17 -10.75 -1.10 17.84
N ASP A 18 -11.67 -0.28 18.33
CA ASP A 18 -12.81 -0.73 19.13
C ASP A 18 -13.59 -1.75 18.29
N VAL A 19 -13.69 -2.98 18.79
CA VAL A 19 -14.35 -4.06 18.06
C VAL A 19 -15.83 -4.02 18.43
N PRO A 20 -16.76 -3.77 17.49
CA PRO A 20 -18.18 -3.73 17.80
C PRO A 20 -18.66 -5.11 18.28
N GLY A 21 -19.72 -5.13 19.10
CA GLY A 21 -20.42 -6.34 19.52
C GLY A 21 -21.11 -7.01 18.33
N TRP A 22 -20.37 -7.79 17.54
CA TRP A 22 -20.83 -8.40 16.30
C TRP A 22 -22.16 -9.18 16.40
N PRO A 23 -22.42 -9.97 17.46
CA PRO A 23 -23.65 -10.73 17.57
C PRO A 23 -24.91 -9.88 17.75
N ASP A 24 -24.77 -8.66 18.28
CA ASP A 24 -25.89 -7.78 18.63
C ASP A 24 -26.21 -6.76 17.52
N LEU A 25 -25.44 -6.76 16.42
CA LEU A 25 -25.68 -5.88 15.28
C LEU A 25 -26.88 -6.37 14.46
N ALA A 26 -27.77 -5.45 14.10
CA ALA A 26 -28.76 -5.71 13.06
C ALA A 26 -28.05 -5.98 11.71
N ASP A 27 -28.64 -6.82 10.87
CA ASP A 27 -28.05 -7.20 9.56
C ASP A 27 -27.65 -5.99 8.70
N VAL A 28 -28.47 -4.93 8.71
CA VAL A 28 -28.19 -3.68 7.98
C VAL A 28 -26.93 -2.98 8.48
N ASP A 29 -26.69 -3.01 9.79
CA ASP A 29 -25.54 -2.38 10.42
C ASP A 29 -24.28 -3.25 10.27
N LEU A 30 -24.43 -4.58 10.27
CA LEU A 30 -23.35 -5.50 9.92
C LEU A 30 -22.88 -5.27 8.47
N LEU A 31 -23.81 -5.18 7.52
CA LEU A 31 -23.49 -4.90 6.11
C LEU A 31 -22.83 -3.54 5.93
N ARG A 32 -23.32 -2.50 6.63
CA ARG A 32 -22.68 -1.17 6.65
C ARG A 32 -21.25 -1.25 7.17
N THR A 33 -21.05 -1.94 8.29
CA THR A 33 -19.74 -2.11 8.93
C THR A 33 -18.76 -2.84 8.01
N LEU A 34 -19.21 -3.83 7.24
CA LEU A 34 -18.39 -4.54 6.27
C LEU A 34 -17.89 -3.59 5.15
N VAL A 35 -18.79 -2.78 4.59
CA VAL A 35 -18.43 -1.81 3.54
C VAL A 35 -17.46 -0.75 4.05
N GLU A 36 -17.66 -0.25 5.26
CA GLU A 36 -16.79 0.74 5.88
C GLU A 36 -15.41 0.18 6.21
N THR A 37 -15.37 -1.04 6.76
CA THR A 37 -14.13 -1.77 7.04
C THR A 37 -13.34 -1.99 5.76
N GLU A 38 -14.00 -2.40 4.67
CA GLU A 38 -13.35 -2.59 3.38
C GLU A 38 -12.80 -1.28 2.81
N ARG A 39 -13.55 -0.18 2.91
CA ARG A 39 -13.05 1.14 2.50
C ARG A 39 -11.83 1.55 3.30
N ARG A 40 -11.83 1.32 4.62
CA ARG A 40 -10.68 1.59 5.49
C ARG A 40 -9.48 0.73 5.10
N ARG A 41 -9.69 -0.57 4.85
CA ARG A 41 -8.66 -1.49 4.38
C ARG A 41 -8.03 -1.00 3.07
N ARG A 42 -8.84 -0.68 2.06
CA ARG A 42 -8.35 -0.16 0.77
C ARG A 42 -7.56 1.15 0.91
N ARG A 43 -7.98 2.05 1.80
CA ARG A 43 -7.25 3.30 2.08
C ARG A 43 -5.90 3.02 2.71
N LEU A 44 -5.83 2.11 3.68
CA LEU A 44 -4.58 1.68 4.30
C LEU A 44 -3.65 1.01 3.28
N ASP A 45 -4.19 0.14 2.42
CA ASP A 45 -3.42 -0.50 1.35
C ASP A 45 -2.85 0.52 0.35
N ALA A 46 -3.64 1.54 0.00
CA ALA A 46 -3.18 2.64 -0.85
C ALA A 46 -2.08 3.46 -0.18
N ALA A 47 -2.25 3.79 1.11
CA ALA A 47 -1.23 4.49 1.89
C ALA A 47 0.07 3.68 2.01
N MET A 48 -0.04 2.36 2.21
CA MET A 48 1.11 1.46 2.26
C MET A 48 1.88 1.44 0.93
N ARG A 49 1.17 1.33 -0.20
CA ARG A 49 1.79 1.41 -1.53
C ARG A 49 2.48 2.76 -1.76
N ALA A 50 1.83 3.86 -1.37
CA ALA A 50 2.42 5.19 -1.49
C ALA A 50 3.70 5.33 -0.63
N ALA A 51 3.70 4.78 0.59
CA ALA A 51 4.86 4.79 1.47
C ALA A 51 6.03 3.95 0.91
N VAL A 52 5.75 2.79 0.31
CA VAL A 52 6.79 1.96 -0.35
C VAL A 52 7.35 2.69 -1.57
N ALA A 53 6.49 3.29 -2.42
CA ALA A 53 6.94 4.07 -3.56
C ALA A 53 7.79 5.30 -3.14
N GLU A 54 7.44 5.93 -2.02
CA GLU A 54 8.23 7.00 -1.42
C GLU A 54 9.61 6.52 -0.95
N ALA A 55 9.66 5.36 -0.28
CA ALA A 55 10.91 4.77 0.19
C ALA A 55 11.86 4.45 -0.97
N GLU A 56 11.34 3.89 -2.06
CA GLU A 56 12.08 3.64 -3.30
C GLU A 56 12.60 4.95 -3.92
N ARG A 57 11.73 5.96 -4.08
CA ARG A 57 12.10 7.24 -4.69
C ARG A 57 13.20 7.97 -3.92
N ARG A 58 13.21 7.84 -2.60
CA ARG A 58 14.25 8.40 -1.73
C ARG A 58 15.52 7.54 -1.66
N GLY A 59 15.51 6.35 -2.26
CA GLY A 59 16.61 5.40 -2.16
C GLY A 59 16.89 4.98 -0.72
N LEU A 60 15.86 4.85 0.12
CA LEU A 60 16.05 4.61 1.55
C LEU A 60 16.89 3.36 1.83
N ALA A 61 16.74 2.29 1.03
CA ALA A 61 17.57 1.09 1.18
C ALA A 61 19.07 1.39 1.08
N ALA A 62 19.49 2.11 0.04
CA ALA A 62 20.89 2.51 -0.15
C ALA A 62 21.36 3.45 0.97
N GLY A 63 20.53 4.43 1.34
CA GLY A 63 20.84 5.36 2.44
C GLY A 63 20.91 4.71 3.82
N THR A 64 20.40 3.48 3.96
CA THR A 64 20.38 2.72 5.20
C THR A 64 21.29 1.49 5.19
N GLY A 65 21.99 1.23 4.08
CA GLY A 65 22.95 0.13 3.94
C GLY A 65 22.35 -1.23 3.58
N TYR A 66 21.06 -1.29 3.21
CA TYR A 66 20.45 -2.49 2.63
C TYR A 66 20.76 -2.58 1.13
N ARG A 67 20.82 -3.82 0.60
CA ARG A 67 21.08 -4.06 -0.82
C ARG A 67 19.97 -3.52 -1.71
N ASP A 68 18.73 -3.71 -1.27
CA ASP A 68 17.53 -3.26 -1.98
C ASP A 68 16.38 -3.01 -0.99
N THR A 69 15.31 -2.40 -1.49
CA THR A 69 14.11 -2.09 -0.71
C THR A 69 13.37 -3.35 -0.24
N ALA A 70 13.53 -4.49 -0.92
CA ALA A 70 12.91 -5.74 -0.48
C ALA A 70 13.57 -6.28 0.80
N GLU A 71 14.90 -6.19 0.90
CA GLU A 71 15.67 -6.52 2.10
C GLU A 71 15.32 -5.57 3.25
N LEU A 72 15.22 -4.25 2.99
CA LEU A 72 14.76 -3.26 3.96
C LEU A 72 13.36 -3.59 4.51
N LEU A 73 12.38 -3.86 3.63
CA LEU A 73 11.01 -4.18 4.05
C LEU A 73 10.93 -5.50 4.81
N THR A 74 11.75 -6.49 4.44
CA THR A 74 11.85 -7.78 5.12
C THR A 74 12.30 -7.58 6.57
N ASP A 75 13.33 -6.78 6.82
CA ASP A 75 13.79 -6.52 8.18
C ASP A 75 12.81 -5.66 8.99
N LEU A 76 12.29 -4.56 8.42
CA LEU A 76 11.41 -3.63 9.11
C LEU A 76 10.06 -4.24 9.46
N LEU A 77 9.44 -4.96 8.53
CA LEU A 77 8.07 -5.47 8.67
C LEU A 77 8.02 -6.93 9.08
N ARG A 78 9.17 -7.60 9.17
CA ARG A 78 9.29 -9.03 9.48
C ARG A 78 8.43 -9.90 8.56
N ILE A 79 8.40 -9.55 7.28
CA ILE A 79 7.70 -10.29 6.21
C ILE A 79 8.70 -11.07 5.36
N THR A 80 8.21 -12.03 4.57
CA THR A 80 9.07 -12.77 3.63
C THR A 80 9.52 -11.87 2.48
N THR A 81 10.68 -12.18 1.88
CA THR A 81 11.19 -11.44 0.71
C THR A 81 10.21 -11.46 -0.46
N ASN A 82 9.50 -12.56 -0.69
CA ASN A 82 8.47 -12.65 -1.74
C ASN A 82 7.32 -11.67 -1.49
N GLU A 83 6.89 -11.52 -0.24
CA GLU A 83 5.85 -10.57 0.12
C GLU A 83 6.35 -9.12 0.00
N ALA A 84 7.59 -8.86 0.39
CA ALA A 84 8.22 -7.56 0.19
C ALA A 84 8.28 -7.17 -1.30
N ARG A 85 8.69 -8.10 -2.17
CA ARG A 85 8.74 -7.89 -3.64
C ARG A 85 7.36 -7.60 -4.21
N ARG A 86 6.33 -8.34 -3.81
CA ARG A 86 4.94 -8.06 -4.24
C ARG A 86 4.51 -6.65 -3.84
N ARG A 87 4.84 -6.19 -2.64
CA ARG A 87 4.50 -4.82 -2.21
C ARG A 87 5.20 -3.75 -3.04
N ILE A 88 6.45 -3.98 -3.44
CA ILE A 88 7.19 -3.10 -4.35
C ILE A 88 6.53 -3.07 -5.73
N GLU A 89 6.18 -4.24 -6.28
CA GLU A 89 5.49 -4.33 -7.57
C GLU A 89 4.14 -3.58 -7.57
N TYR A 90 3.34 -3.74 -6.52
CA TYR A 90 2.09 -3.01 -6.38
C TYR A 90 2.26 -1.50 -6.14
N ALA A 91 3.40 -1.09 -5.59
CA ALA A 91 3.75 0.31 -5.36
C ALA A 91 4.31 0.99 -6.62
N ALA A 92 4.89 0.21 -7.54
CA ALA A 92 5.39 0.73 -8.79
C ALA A 92 4.27 1.46 -9.55
N PRO A 93 4.54 2.65 -10.12
CA PRO A 93 3.55 3.36 -10.91
C PRO A 93 3.17 2.49 -12.10
N GLN A 94 2.00 1.83 -12.00
CA GLN A 94 1.46 1.06 -13.11
C GLN A 94 1.37 2.02 -14.31
N PRO A 95 1.96 1.69 -15.47
CA PRO A 95 1.75 2.48 -16.66
C PRO A 95 0.27 2.46 -16.95
N ARG A 96 -0.43 3.55 -16.61
CA ARG A 96 -1.85 3.70 -16.93
C ARG A 96 -1.96 3.50 -18.44
N PRO A 97 -2.75 2.54 -18.95
CA PRO A 97 -3.02 2.51 -20.36
C PRO A 97 -3.62 3.86 -20.71
N ARG A 98 -2.91 4.65 -21.53
CA ARG A 98 -3.43 5.90 -22.07
C ARG A 98 -4.69 5.52 -22.82
N VAL A 99 -5.85 5.82 -22.25
CA VAL A 99 -7.12 5.77 -22.97
C VAL A 99 -6.92 6.68 -24.18
N ARG A 100 -6.65 6.10 -25.35
CA ARG A 100 -6.71 6.82 -26.63
C ARG A 100 -8.15 7.29 -26.74
N LYS A 101 -8.41 8.54 -26.36
CA LYS A 101 -9.66 9.22 -26.69
C LYS A 101 -9.70 9.31 -28.22
N MET A 102 -10.28 8.30 -28.86
CA MET A 102 -10.57 8.33 -30.29
C MET A 102 -11.94 9.02 -30.43
N TRP A 103 -11.93 10.35 -30.37
CA TRP A 103 -13.07 11.12 -30.85
C TRP A 103 -13.10 10.94 -32.36
N ARG A 104 -14.06 10.15 -32.84
CA ARG A 104 -14.47 10.17 -34.24
C ARG A 104 -15.01 11.56 -34.53
N ALA A 105 -14.29 12.33 -35.32
CA ALA A 105 -14.86 13.52 -35.96
C ALA A 105 -15.95 13.04 -36.94
N LEU A 106 -17.20 13.34 -36.64
CA LEU A 106 -18.27 13.33 -37.62
C LEU A 106 -18.09 14.60 -38.45
N ALA A 107 -17.61 14.44 -39.68
CA ALA A 107 -17.67 15.51 -40.67
C ALA A 107 -19.14 15.73 -41.06
N PRO A 108 -19.66 16.97 -41.08
CA PRO A 108 -20.90 17.24 -41.78
C PRO A 108 -20.62 17.22 -43.29
N ALA A 109 -21.41 16.45 -44.03
CA ALA A 109 -21.46 16.52 -45.48
C ALA A 109 -22.23 17.78 -45.90
N SER A 110 -21.65 18.56 -46.80
CA SER A 110 -22.34 19.47 -47.72
C SER A 110 -21.47 19.66 -48.96
#